data_AF-A0A2W7MQF6-F1
#
_entry.id   AF-A0A2W7MQF6-F1
#
_cell.length_a   1.000
_cell.length_b   1.000
_cell.length_c   1.000
_cell.angle_alpha   90.00
_cell.angle_beta   90.00
_cell.angle_gamma   90.00
#
_symmetry.space_group_name_H-M   'P 1'
#
loop_
_entity.id
_entity.type
_entity.pdbx_description
1 polymer ?
#
loop_
_entity_poly.entity_id
_entity_poly.type
_entity_poly.pdbx_seq_one_letter_code
_entity_poly.pdbx_strand_id
1 'polypeptide(L)' 'MNNLETVGWAGIISILLIIFSFYFTLTFFENLHKGNERITKQSKLTAIVCLGLALLIPVLYSFIFHL' A
#
# COMPACT_ATOMS: atom_id res chain seq x y z
N MET A 1 0.54 -25.47 -5.38
CA MET A 1 -0.58 -24.50 -5.49
C MET A 1 -0.64 -24.07 -6.94
N ASN A 2 -1.81 -24.19 -7.58
CA ASN A 2 -1.95 -23.99 -9.02
C ASN A 2 -1.67 -22.51 -9.35
N ASN A 3 -0.73 -22.25 -10.25
CA ASN A 3 -0.21 -20.90 -10.55
C ASN A 3 -1.31 -19.85 -10.89
N LEU A 4 -2.49 -20.32 -11.33
CA LEU A 4 -3.67 -19.52 -11.61
C LEU A 4 -4.27 -18.85 -10.36
N GLU A 5 -4.25 -19.53 -9.21
CA GLU A 5 -4.79 -18.99 -7.95
C GLU A 5 -3.88 -17.89 -7.40
N THR A 6 -2.56 -18.09 -7.46
CA THR A 6 -1.57 -17.12 -7.00
C THR A 6 -1.64 -15.80 -7.79
N VAL A 7 -1.84 -15.86 -9.11
CA VAL A 7 -2.02 -14.68 -9.96
C VAL A 7 -3.33 -13.94 -9.63
N GLY A 8 -4.41 -14.67 -9.31
CA GLY A 8 -5.66 -14.08 -8.86
C GLY A 8 -5.53 -13.29 -7.56
N TRP A 9 -4.93 -13.89 -6.52
CA TRP A 9 -4.72 -13.22 -5.23
C TRP A 9 -3.75 -12.04 -5.31
N ALA A 10 -2.67 -12.15 -6.09
CA ALA A 10 -1.73 -11.05 -6.31
C ALA A 10 -2.37 -9.87 -7.06
N GLY A 11 -3.25 -10.15 -8.04
CA GLY A 11 -4.02 -9.13 -8.74
C GLY A 11 -4.96 -8.37 -7.80
N ILE A 12 -5.68 -9.09 -6.93
CA ILE A 12 -6.59 -8.51 -5.93
C ILE A 12 -5.82 -7.60 -4.96
N ILE A 13 -4.68 -8.06 -4.44
CA ILE A 13 -3.82 -7.28 -3.54
C ILE A 13 -3.33 -6.00 -4.22
N SER A 14 -2.94 -6.08 -5.50
CA SER A 14 -2.47 -4.92 -6.26
C SER A 14 -3.56 -3.86 -6.44
N ILE A 15 -4.79 -4.29 -6.75
CA ILE A 15 -5.94 -3.37 -6.91
C ILE A 15 -6.26 -2.69 -5.56
N LEU A 16 -6.28 -3.44 -4.46
CA LEU A 16 -6.51 -2.88 -3.13
C LEU A 16 -5.41 -1.87 -2.74
N LEU A 17 -4.16 -2.15 -3.09
CA LEU A 17 -3.03 -1.24 -2.87
C LEU A 17 -3.14 0.07 -3.67
N ILE A 18 -3.59 -0.02 -4.92
CA ILE A 18 -3.82 1.18 -5.74
C ILE A 18 -4.95 2.02 -5.14
N ILE A 19 -6.06 1.40 -4.76
CA ILE A 19 -7.19 2.10 -4.12
C ILE A 19 -6.73 2.76 -2.82
N PHE A 20 -5.96 2.04 -1.99
CA PHE A 20 -5.45 2.58 -0.74
C PHE A 20 -4.48 3.73 -0.96
N SER A 21 -3.54 3.62 -1.92
CA SER A 21 -2.63 4.71 -2.29
C SER A 21 -3.37 5.96 -2.78
N PHE A 22 -4.43 5.78 -3.59
CA PHE A 22 -5.25 6.90 -4.06
C PHE A 22 -6.04 7.54 -2.93
N TYR A 23 -6.70 6.73 -2.09
CA TYR A 23 -7.41 7.22 -0.90
C TYR A 23 -6.47 8.00 0.03
N PHE A 24 -5.26 7.49 0.19
CA PHE A 24 -4.23 8.12 1.00
C PHE A 24 -3.78 9.47 0.41
N THR A 25 -3.54 9.51 -0.89
CA THR A 25 -3.15 10.73 -1.61
C THR A 25 -4.24 11.81 -1.52
N LEU A 26 -5.50 11.42 -1.73
CA LEU A 26 -6.64 12.32 -1.59
C LEU A 26 -6.79 12.83 -0.14
N THR A 27 -6.69 11.93 0.83
CA THR A 27 -6.71 12.27 2.27
C THR A 27 -5.56 13.22 2.62
N PHE A 28 -4.37 13.01 2.06
CA PHE A 28 -3.21 13.87 2.28
C PHE A 28 -3.45 15.28 1.72
N PHE A 29 -3.96 15.39 0.49
CA PHE A 29 -4.29 16.68 -0.12
C PHE A 29 -5.42 17.41 0.64
N GLU A 30 -6.44 16.70 1.09
CA GLU A 30 -7.52 17.27 1.89
C GLU A 30 -7.02 17.78 3.25
N ASN A 31 -6.08 17.06 3.86
CA ASN A 31 -5.48 17.47 5.13
C ASN A 31 -4.48 18.63 4.98
N LEU A 32 -3.76 18.70 3.85
CA LEU A 32 -2.95 19.88 3.50
C LEU A 32 -3.83 21.12 3.33
N HIS A 33 -4.99 20.97 2.69
CA HIS A 33 -5.96 22.05 2.54
C HIS A 33 -6.53 22.50 3.90
N LYS A 34 -6.70 21.56 4.86
CA LYS A 34 -7.23 21.83 6.20
C LYS A 34 -6.22 22.42 7.19
N GLY A 35 -4.98 22.73 6.80
CA GLY A 35 -4.05 23.56 7.58
C GLY A 35 -3.55 22.98 8.92
N ASN A 36 -3.81 21.70 9.22
CA ASN A 36 -3.41 21.08 10.48
C ASN A 36 -2.04 20.41 10.34
N GLU A 37 -0.97 21.11 10.72
CA GLU A 37 0.44 20.66 10.62
C GLU A 37 0.71 19.31 11.30
N ARG A 38 -0.04 18.96 12.35
CA ARG A 38 0.11 17.69 13.08
C ARG A 38 -0.35 16.47 12.27
N ILE A 39 -1.48 16.58 11.57
CA ILE A 39 -2.08 15.48 10.80
C ILE A 39 -1.23 15.18 9.55
N THR A 40 -0.61 16.22 8.96
CA THR A 40 0.25 16.08 7.78
C THR A 40 1.48 15.21 8.05
N LYS A 41 2.12 15.35 9.22
CA LYS A 41 3.26 14.50 9.62
C LYS A 41 2.85 13.04 9.81
N GLN A 42 1.69 12.81 10.43
CA GLN A 42 1.16 11.47 10.66
C GLN A 42 0.76 10.80 9.34
N SER A 43 0.16 11.57 8.43
CA SER A 43 -0.19 11.09 7.10
C SER A 43 1.07 10.69 6.31
N LYS A 44 2.12 11.53 6.28
CA LYS A 44 3.37 11.17 5.60
C LYS A 44 3.94 9.82 6.08
N LEU A 45 3.88 9.55 7.39
CA LEU A 45 4.38 8.30 7.97
C LEU A 45 3.51 7.10 7.58
N THR A 46 2.18 7.23 7.60
CA THR A 46 1.25 6.18 7.16
C THR A 46 1.41 5.84 5.68
N ALA A 47 1.67 6.85 4.82
CA ALA A 47 1.95 6.63 3.39
C ALA A 47 3.20 5.76 3.19
N ILE A 48 4.27 6.10 3.90
CA ILE A 48 5.56 5.39 3.84
C ILE A 48 5.39 3.95 4.34
N VAL A 49 4.66 3.74 5.43
CA VAL A 49 4.40 2.40 5.97
C VAL A 49 3.55 1.57 5.01
N CYS A 50 2.52 2.16 4.40
CA CYS A 50 1.66 1.42 3.47
C CYS A 50 2.39 1.07 2.17
N LEU A 51 3.15 2.02 1.59
CA LEU A 51 4.00 1.75 0.43
C LEU A 51 5.11 0.74 0.75
N GLY A 52 5.68 0.81 1.95
CA GLY A 52 6.65 -0.16 2.44
C GLY A 52 6.05 -1.57 2.49
N LEU A 53 4.89 -1.74 3.12
CA LEU A 53 4.18 -3.02 3.17
C LEU A 53 3.77 -3.52 1.78
N ALA A 54 3.31 -2.62 0.90
CA ALA A 54 2.94 -2.92 -0.48
C ALA A 54 4.08 -3.60 -1.25
N LEU A 55 5.29 -3.08 -1.07
CA LEU A 55 6.49 -3.57 -1.75
C LEU A 55 7.06 -4.81 -1.05
N LEU A 56 6.96 -4.86 0.27
CA LEU A 56 7.59 -5.89 1.09
C LEU A 56 6.83 -7.22 1.03
N ILE A 57 5.49 -7.20 0.94
CA ILE A 57 4.65 -8.42 0.81
C ILE A 57 5.03 -9.28 -0.41
N PRO A 58 5.06 -8.77 -1.66
CA PRO A 58 5.39 -9.60 -2.83
C PRO A 58 6.85 -10.08 -2.84
N VAL A 59 7.76 -9.27 -2.28
CA VAL A 59 9.19 -9.63 -2.14
C VAL A 59 9.35 -10.78 -1.13
N LEU A 60 8.73 -10.69 0.04
CA LEU A 60 8.76 -11.77 1.03
C LEU A 60 8.09 -13.04 0.50
N TYR A 61 6.98 -12.93 -0.22
CA TYR A 61 6.29 -14.09 -0.79
C TYR A 61 7.17 -14.80 -1.84
N SER A 62 7.85 -14.03 -2.69
CA SER A 62 8.83 -14.60 -3.64
C SER A 62 10.00 -15.25 -2.92
N PHE A 63 10.52 -14.64 -1.86
CA PHE A 63 11.67 -15.18 -1.12
C PHE A 63 11.33 -16.47 -0.37
N ILE A 64 10.17 -16.53 0.29
CA ILE A 64 9.70 -17.72 1.01
C ILE A 64 9.35 -18.86 0.03
N PHE A 65 8.80 -18.55 -1.14
CA PHE A 65 8.45 -19.56 -2.13
C PHE A 65 9.66 -20.07 -2.94
N HIS A 66 10.69 -19.24 -3.11
CA HIS A 66 11.91 -19.59 -3.84
C HIS A 66 12.95 -20.33 -2.97
N LEU A 67 12.85 -20.23 -1.64
CA LEU A 67 13.67 -20.95 -0.66
C LEU A 67 13.12 -22.37 -0.42
#